data_AF-A0A2H0TPH4-F1
#
_entry.id   AF-A0A2H0TPH4-F1
#
_cell.length_a   1.000
_cell.length_b   1.000
_cell.length_c   1.000
_cell.angle_alpha   90.00
_cell.angle_beta   90.00
_cell.angle_gamma   90.00
#
_symmetry.space_group_name_H-M   'P 1'
#
loop_
_entity.id
_entity.type
_entity.pdbx_description
1 polymer ?
#
loop_
_entity_poly.entity_id
_entity_poly.type
_entity_poly.pdbx_seq_one_letter_code
_entity_poly.pdbx_strand_id
1 'polypeptide(L)'
;MSPILSIIVAISLLFVLHLLVKQVTGWRYCAICASVSLTWLGLLALYWLGRFDHPALIGVLMGQSVVGVYYLLEKKVPEAWHVFRLPYLLTTTVVVYALLGLLTQAVHVFGTLAVLWIVFGVAFVNSRSGWAKKIVACCKNW
;
A
#
# COMPACT_ATOMS: atom_id res chain seq x y z
N MET A 1 -10.55 16.38 -4.76
CA MET A 1 -10.28 15.00 -4.29
C MET A 1 -9.23 15.09 -3.19
N SER A 2 -9.38 14.45 -2.03
CA SER A 2 -8.34 14.55 -0.99
C SER A 2 -7.01 13.98 -1.52
N PRO A 3 -5.87 14.65 -1.24
CA PRO A 3 -4.57 14.19 -1.74
C PRO A 3 -4.23 12.80 -1.15
N ILE A 4 -4.63 12.55 0.10
CA ILE A 4 -4.45 11.25 0.78
C ILE A 4 -5.23 10.14 0.07
N LEU A 5 -6.49 10.38 -0.32
CA LEU A 5 -7.27 9.37 -1.03
C LEU A 5 -6.65 9.07 -2.40
N SER A 6 -6.16 10.09 -3.09
CA SER A 6 -5.46 9.93 -4.37
C SER A 6 -4.21 9.08 -4.22
N ILE A 7 -3.44 9.27 -3.13
CA ILE A 7 -2.27 8.45 -2.79
C ILE A 7 -2.66 6.99 -2.51
N ILE A 8 -3.68 6.75 -1.68
CA ILE A 8 -4.13 5.39 -1.34
C ILE A 8 -4.58 4.64 -2.60
N VAL A 9 -5.38 5.30 -3.44
CA VAL A 9 -5.87 4.72 -4.70
C VAL A 9 -4.70 4.45 -5.65
N ALA A 10 -3.77 5.40 -5.81
CA ALA A 10 -2.60 5.24 -6.67
C ALA A 10 -1.72 4.06 -6.22
N ILE A 11 -1.36 3.96 -4.94
CA ILE A 11 -0.57 2.85 -4.41
C ILE A 11 -1.29 1.52 -4.62
N SER A 12 -2.60 1.47 -4.36
CA SER A 12 -3.40 0.25 -4.50
C SER A 12 -3.47 -0.22 -5.96
N LEU A 13 -3.69 0.70 -6.91
CA LEU A 13 -3.71 0.40 -8.34
C LEU A 13 -2.34 -0.06 -8.84
N LEU A 14 -1.27 0.66 -8.47
CA LEU A 14 0.10 0.28 -8.82
C LEU A 14 0.46 -1.08 -8.23
N PHE A 15 -0.01 -1.38 -7.02
CA PHE A 15 0.23 -2.68 -6.39
C PHE A 15 -0.41 -3.81 -7.17
N VAL A 16 -1.67 -3.66 -7.56
CA VAL A 16 -2.35 -4.66 -8.40
C VAL A 16 -1.65 -4.80 -9.75
N LEU A 17 -1.24 -3.69 -10.37
CA LEU A 17 -0.49 -3.70 -11.64
C LEU A 17 0.84 -4.47 -11.50
N HIS A 18 1.61 -4.20 -10.46
CA HIS A 18 2.87 -4.89 -10.19
C HIS A 18 2.67 -6.37 -9.87
N LEU A 19 1.59 -6.75 -9.18
CA LEU A 19 1.25 -8.15 -8.97
C LEU A 19 0.94 -8.86 -10.30
N LEU A 20 0.19 -8.24 -11.20
CA LEU A 20 -0.07 -8.79 -12.53
C LEU A 20 1.20 -8.94 -13.35
N VAL A 21 2.06 -7.92 -13.36
CA VAL A 21 3.37 -7.97 -14.03
C VAL A 21 4.22 -9.10 -13.46
N LYS A 22 4.25 -9.26 -12.14
CA LYS A 22 4.98 -10.33 -11.46
C LYS A 22 4.45 -11.72 -11.82
N GLN A 23 3.14 -11.86 -11.91
CA GLN A 23 2.50 -13.12 -12.32
C GLN A 23 2.86 -13.51 -13.77
N VAL A 24 3.01 -12.54 -14.67
CA VAL A 24 3.34 -12.78 -16.09
C VAL A 24 4.84 -12.98 -16.31
N THR A 25 5.68 -12.19 -15.65
CA THR A 25 7.14 -12.16 -15.87
C THR A 25 7.91 -13.13 -14.98
N GLY A 26 7.34 -13.58 -13.86
CA GLY A 26 8.01 -14.45 -12.88
C GLY A 26 9.12 -13.77 -12.08
N TRP A 27 9.29 -12.44 -12.21
CA TRP A 27 10.37 -11.71 -11.55
C TRP A 27 10.15 -11.57 -10.04
N ARG A 28 11.21 -11.73 -9.23
CA ARG A 28 11.15 -11.63 -7.77
C ARG A 28 11.55 -10.23 -7.33
N TYR A 29 10.56 -9.37 -7.13
CA TYR A 29 10.71 -8.09 -6.47
C TYR A 29 9.50 -7.78 -5.57
N CYS A 30 9.71 -6.81 -4.67
CA CYS A 30 8.67 -6.31 -3.77
C CYS A 30 7.71 -5.36 -4.51
N ALA A 31 6.53 -5.88 -4.89
CA ALA A 31 5.48 -5.10 -5.57
C ALA A 31 5.03 -3.87 -4.75
N ILE A 32 4.96 -3.99 -3.42
CA ILE A 32 4.59 -2.87 -2.53
C ILE A 32 5.66 -1.76 -2.60
N CYS A 33 6.92 -2.15 -2.50
CA CYS A 33 8.06 -1.24 -2.51
C CYS A 33 8.12 -0.47 -3.83
N ALA A 34 7.93 -1.17 -4.96
CA ALA A 34 7.84 -0.55 -6.28
C ALA A 34 6.65 0.44 -6.37
N SER A 35 5.47 0.03 -5.88
CA SER A 35 4.25 0.86 -5.93
C SER A 35 4.38 2.14 -5.10
N VAL A 36 4.88 2.03 -3.87
CA VAL A 36 5.13 3.18 -2.99
C VAL A 36 6.21 4.08 -3.60
N SER A 37 7.28 3.48 -4.14
CA SER A 37 8.39 4.23 -4.75
C SER A 37 7.95 5.05 -5.95
N LEU A 38 7.23 4.41 -6.87
CA LEU A 38 6.66 5.08 -8.03
C LEU A 38 5.67 6.17 -7.63
N THR A 39 4.89 5.95 -6.56
CA THR A 39 3.94 6.96 -6.08
C THR A 39 4.67 8.21 -5.61
N TRP A 40 5.64 8.10 -4.69
CA TRP A 40 6.32 9.30 -4.20
C TRP A 40 7.22 9.94 -5.25
N LEU A 41 7.85 9.15 -6.14
CA LEU A 41 8.61 9.70 -7.29
C LEU A 41 7.70 10.50 -8.22
N GLY A 42 6.51 9.97 -8.53
CA GLY A 42 5.52 10.67 -9.34
C GLY A 42 5.03 11.96 -8.68
N LEU A 43 4.74 11.92 -7.37
CA LEU A 43 4.35 13.12 -6.62
C LEU A 43 5.49 14.14 -6.52
N LEU A 44 6.74 13.69 -6.40
CA LEU A 44 7.91 14.57 -6.38
C LEU A 44 8.11 15.27 -7.73
N ALA A 45 7.93 14.55 -8.84
CA ALA A 45 7.93 15.14 -10.16
C ALA A 45 6.79 16.18 -10.33
N LEU A 46 5.59 15.88 -9.83
CA LEU A 46 4.46 16.83 -9.83
C LEU A 46 4.72 18.05 -8.95
N TYR A 47 5.41 17.88 -7.82
CA TYR A 47 5.83 18.97 -6.95
C TYR A 47 6.80 19.91 -7.67
N TRP A 48 7.80 19.38 -8.37
CA TRP A 48 8.72 20.21 -9.19
C TRP A 48 8.05 20.92 -10.35
N LEU A 49 6.97 20.36 -10.89
CA LEU A 49 6.15 20.99 -11.93
C LEU A 49 5.13 22.02 -11.39
N GLY A 50 5.11 22.28 -10.08
CA GLY A 50 4.16 23.19 -9.44
C GLY A 50 2.70 22.71 -9.46
N ARG A 51 2.49 21.39 -9.60
CA ARG A 51 1.16 20.75 -9.71
C ARG A 51 0.73 20.04 -8.42
N PHE A 52 1.57 20.08 -7.38
CA PHE A 52 1.31 19.43 -6.10
C PHE A 52 1.98 20.22 -4.97
N ASP A 53 1.21 20.64 -3.96
CA ASP A 53 1.67 21.63 -2.96
C ASP A 53 1.85 21.05 -1.55
N HIS A 54 1.89 19.71 -1.41
CA HIS A 54 1.93 19.04 -0.10
C HIS A 54 3.23 18.24 0.10
N PRO A 55 4.40 18.89 0.26
CA PRO A 55 5.69 18.21 0.41
C PRO A 55 5.74 17.30 1.65
N ALA A 56 4.98 17.61 2.71
CA ALA A 56 4.86 16.74 3.88
C ALA A 56 4.31 15.34 3.53
N LEU A 57 3.36 15.25 2.58
CA LEU A 57 2.82 13.96 2.15
C LEU A 57 3.88 13.12 1.44
N ILE A 58 4.69 13.76 0.59
CA ILE A 58 5.81 13.13 -0.11
C ILE A 58 6.86 12.67 0.91
N GLY A 59 7.22 13.53 1.87
CA GLY A 59 8.22 13.21 2.89
C GLY A 59 7.89 11.97 3.72
N VAL A 60 6.62 11.79 4.10
CA VAL A 60 6.17 10.57 4.79
C VAL A 60 6.31 9.33 3.90
N LEU A 61 5.96 9.42 2.62
CA LEU A 61 6.11 8.30 1.66
C LEU A 61 7.57 8.01 1.29
N MET A 62 8.46 8.98 1.41
CA MET A 62 9.90 8.78 1.23
C MET A 62 10.54 8.16 2.47
N GLY A 63 10.15 8.61 3.66
CA GLY A 63 10.71 8.16 4.93
C GLY A 63 10.28 6.75 5.35
N GLN A 64 9.04 6.35 5.05
CA GLN A 64 8.48 4.99 5.22
C GLN A 64 8.96 4.23 6.46
N SER A 65 9.09 4.90 7.61
CA SER A 65 9.43 4.27 8.90
C SER A 65 8.42 3.18 9.28
N VAL A 66 7.18 3.32 8.80
CA VAL A 66 6.12 2.31 8.84
C VAL A 66 6.56 0.96 8.28
N VAL A 67 7.34 0.93 7.20
CA VAL A 67 7.87 -0.32 6.61
C VAL A 67 8.84 -1.00 7.56
N GLY A 68 9.69 -0.23 8.25
CA GLY A 68 10.62 -0.75 9.26
C GLY A 68 9.88 -1.40 10.44
N VAL A 69 8.83 -0.75 10.94
CA VAL A 69 7.96 -1.31 12.00
C VAL A 69 7.29 -2.59 11.52
N TYR A 70 6.80 -2.61 10.28
CA TYR A 70 6.21 -3.80 9.69
C TYR A 70 7.21 -4.96 9.61
N TYR A 71 8.46 -4.74 9.22
CA TYR A 71 9.49 -5.79 9.18
C TYR A 71 9.77 -6.41 10.56
N LEU A 72 9.70 -5.62 11.63
CA LEU A 72 9.83 -6.14 13.00
C LEU A 72 8.62 -7.00 13.39
N LEU A 73 7.43 -6.58 12.98
CA LEU A 73 6.19 -7.32 13.21
C LEU A 73 6.17 -8.63 12.39
N GLU A 74 6.60 -8.59 11.14
CA GLU A 74 6.66 -9.72 10.22
C GLU A 74 7.40 -10.92 10.83
N LYS A 75 8.50 -10.69 11.55
CA LYS A 75 9.27 -11.76 12.22
C LYS A 75 8.49 -12.51 13.29
N LYS A 76 7.40 -11.96 13.79
CA LYS A 76 6.58 -12.54 14.88
C LYS A 76 5.25 -13.11 14.41
N VAL A 77 4.84 -12.84 13.16
CA VAL A 77 3.51 -13.17 12.66
C VAL A 77 3.62 -14.35 11.68
N PRO A 78 2.67 -15.30 11.68
CA PRO A 78 2.67 -16.40 10.71
C PRO A 78 2.57 -15.88 9.26
N GLU A 79 3.27 -16.55 8.34
CA GLU A 79 3.36 -16.16 6.92
C GLU A 79 2.00 -15.96 6.24
N ALA A 80 0.95 -16.65 6.70
CA ALA A 80 -0.42 -16.51 6.20
C ALA A 80 -0.94 -15.06 6.30
N TRP A 81 -0.52 -14.30 7.31
CA TRP A 81 -0.97 -12.93 7.53
C TRP A 81 -0.25 -11.89 6.67
N HIS A 82 0.78 -12.30 5.91
CA HIS A 82 1.54 -11.38 5.06
C HIS A 82 0.68 -10.80 3.93
N VAL A 83 -0.46 -11.43 3.62
CA VAL A 83 -1.48 -10.93 2.70
C VAL A 83 -1.99 -9.55 3.12
N PHE A 84 -2.07 -9.27 4.42
CA PHE A 84 -2.56 -7.99 4.95
C PHE A 84 -1.51 -6.89 4.99
N ARG A 85 -0.33 -7.10 4.41
CA ARG A 85 0.77 -6.13 4.44
C ARG A 85 0.40 -4.79 3.80
N LEU A 86 -0.26 -4.81 2.64
CA LEU A 86 -0.71 -3.58 1.97
C LEU A 86 -1.75 -2.81 2.81
N PRO A 87 -2.89 -3.43 3.24
CA PRO A 87 -3.84 -2.75 4.09
C PRO A 87 -3.20 -2.22 5.37
N TYR A 88 -2.32 -3.00 5.99
CA TYR A 88 -1.60 -2.55 7.17
C TYR A 88 -0.77 -1.29 6.88
N LEU A 89 0.10 -1.34 5.87
CA LEU A 89 1.00 -0.24 5.53
C LEU A 89 0.23 1.04 5.20
N LEU A 90 -0.84 0.95 4.40
CA LEU A 90 -1.70 2.09 4.07
C LEU A 90 -2.40 2.62 5.33
N THR A 91 -2.89 1.73 6.19
CA THR A 91 -3.54 2.12 7.46
C THR A 91 -2.57 2.89 8.35
N THR A 92 -1.37 2.39 8.58
CA THR A 92 -0.38 3.06 9.43
C THR A 92 0.10 4.38 8.81
N THR A 93 0.22 4.43 7.48
CA THR A 93 0.56 5.68 6.77
C THR A 93 -0.53 6.74 6.98
N VAL A 94 -1.81 6.34 6.91
CA VAL A 94 -2.94 7.23 7.21
C VAL A 94 -2.93 7.68 8.68
N VAL A 95 -2.56 6.80 9.61
CA VAL A 95 -2.39 7.19 11.02
C VAL A 95 -1.30 8.26 11.17
N VAL A 96 -0.16 8.13 10.49
CA VAL A 96 0.88 9.16 10.48
C VAL A 96 0.34 10.48 9.92
N TYR A 97 -0.41 10.45 8.82
CA TYR A 97 -1.04 11.67 8.27
C TYR A 97 -2.08 12.27 9.20
N ALA A 98 -2.83 11.46 9.94
CA ALA A 98 -3.77 11.92 10.95
C ALA A 98 -3.06 12.60 12.12
N LEU A 99 -1.94 12.02 12.60
CA LEU A 99 -1.11 12.62 13.64
C LEU A 99 -0.50 13.97 13.22
N LEU A 100 -0.20 14.13 11.93
CA LEU A 100 0.27 15.40 11.35
C LEU A 100 -0.86 16.41 11.11
N GLY A 101 -2.12 16.08 11.41
CA GLY A 101 -3.27 16.96 11.17
C GLY A 101 -3.62 17.15 9.70
N LEU A 102 -3.10 16.30 8.81
CA LEU A 102 -3.29 16.39 7.35
C LEU A 102 -4.53 15.64 6.86
N LEU A 103 -5.27 14.99 7.77
CA LEU A 103 -6.40 14.16 7.42
C LEU A 103 -7.61 15.00 6.99
N THR A 104 -7.80 15.10 5.69
CA THR A 104 -8.99 15.70 5.08
C THR A 104 -9.94 14.60 4.59
N GLN A 105 -11.25 14.82 4.73
CA GLN A 105 -12.29 13.88 4.31
C GLN A 105 -12.15 12.48 4.95
N ALA A 106 -12.03 12.44 6.28
CA ALA A 106 -11.85 11.21 7.06
C ALA A 106 -12.79 10.07 6.66
N VAL A 107 -14.09 10.36 6.46
CA VAL A 107 -15.10 9.35 6.06
C VAL A 107 -14.71 8.62 4.78
N HIS A 108 -14.23 9.34 3.77
CA HIS A 108 -13.84 8.74 2.49
C HIS A 108 -12.54 7.93 2.63
N VAL A 109 -11.56 8.46 3.38
CA VAL A 109 -10.29 7.78 3.63
C VAL A 109 -10.53 6.46 4.38
N PHE A 110 -11.27 6.50 5.50
CA PHE A 110 -11.61 5.30 6.26
C PHE A 110 -12.49 4.34 5.47
N GLY A 111 -13.43 4.84 4.65
CA GLY A 111 -14.23 4.02 3.75
C GLY A 111 -13.37 3.25 2.75
N THR A 112 -12.40 3.90 2.09
CA THR A 112 -11.48 3.22 1.16
C THR A 112 -10.59 2.20 1.85
N LEU A 113 -10.08 2.51 3.05
CA LEU A 113 -9.32 1.54 3.85
C LEU A 113 -10.19 0.34 4.23
N ALA A 114 -11.42 0.55 4.68
CA ALA A 114 -12.34 -0.53 5.05
C ALA A 114 -12.62 -1.45 3.86
N VAL A 115 -12.88 -0.88 2.68
CA VAL A 115 -13.04 -1.67 1.44
C VAL A 115 -11.79 -2.48 1.14
N LEU A 116 -10.60 -1.89 1.25
CA LEU A 116 -9.34 -2.58 0.99
C LEU A 116 -9.11 -3.73 1.99
N TRP A 117 -9.39 -3.52 3.28
CA TRP A 117 -9.36 -4.58 4.28
C TRP A 117 -10.36 -5.70 3.99
N ILE A 118 -11.58 -5.38 3.56
CA ILE A 118 -12.60 -6.37 3.18
C ILE A 118 -12.12 -7.17 1.96
N VAL A 119 -11.62 -6.52 0.92
CA VAL A 119 -11.13 -7.18 -0.31
C VAL A 119 -10.01 -8.17 0.02
N PHE A 120 -9.01 -7.74 0.80
CA PHE A 120 -7.92 -8.62 1.22
C PHE A 120 -8.38 -9.71 2.21
N GLY A 121 -9.36 -9.42 3.07
CA GLY A 121 -9.98 -10.40 3.97
C GLY A 121 -10.72 -11.50 3.22
N VAL A 122 -11.53 -11.13 2.22
CA VAL A 122 -12.22 -12.06 1.33
C VAL A 122 -11.20 -12.87 0.53
N ALA A 123 -10.16 -12.23 -0.02
CA ALA A 123 -9.09 -12.91 -0.73
C ALA A 123 -8.35 -13.92 0.19
N PHE A 124 -8.14 -13.59 1.47
CA PHE A 124 -7.52 -14.47 2.45
C PHE A 124 -8.40 -15.69 2.77
N VAL A 125 -9.69 -15.50 3.07
CA VAL A 125 -10.62 -16.62 3.32
C VAL A 125 -10.74 -17.50 2.07
N ASN A 126 -10.84 -16.87 0.90
CA ASN A 126 -10.95 -17.56 -0.37
C ASN A 126 -9.60 -18.14 -0.88
N SER A 127 -8.46 -17.83 -0.25
CA SER A 127 -7.16 -18.43 -0.58
C SER A 127 -7.06 -19.92 -0.24
N ARG A 128 -8.06 -20.46 0.47
CA ARG A 128 -8.33 -21.90 0.51
C ARG A 128 -8.76 -22.48 -0.84
N SER A 129 -9.21 -21.64 -1.79
CA SER A 129 -9.46 -21.98 -3.20
C SER A 129 -8.26 -21.61 -4.11
N GLY A 130 -8.06 -22.35 -5.20
CA GLY A 130 -6.76 -22.46 -5.88
C GLY A 130 -6.15 -21.19 -6.49
N TRP A 131 -6.95 -20.21 -6.93
CA TRP A 131 -6.48 -19.01 -7.64
C TRP A 131 -5.95 -17.93 -6.68
N ALA A 132 -6.62 -17.72 -5.55
CA ALA A 132 -6.17 -16.81 -4.50
C ALA A 132 -4.87 -17.31 -3.84
N LYS A 133 -4.60 -18.62 -3.85
CA LYS A 133 -3.31 -19.20 -3.42
C LYS A 133 -2.12 -18.68 -4.23
N LYS A 134 -2.30 -18.44 -5.54
CA LYS A 134 -1.25 -17.85 -6.41
C LYS A 134 -1.00 -16.39 -6.05
N ILE A 135 -2.04 -15.59 -5.82
CA ILE A 135 -1.92 -14.18 -5.45
C ILE A 135 -1.22 -14.07 -4.08
N VAL A 136 -1.67 -14.87 -3.10
CA VAL A 136 -1.05 -14.92 -1.76
C VAL A 136 0.41 -15.37 -1.84
N ALA A 137 0.74 -16.38 -2.66
CA ALA A 137 2.13 -16.79 -2.88
C ALA A 137 2.97 -15.69 -3.54
N CYS A 138 2.39 -14.92 -4.47
CA CYS A 138 3.05 -13.80 -5.15
C CYS A 138 3.32 -12.62 -4.19
N CYS A 139 2.39 -12.37 -3.26
CA CYS A 139 2.54 -11.39 -2.17
C CYS A 139 3.56 -11.85 -1.11
N LYS A 140 3.71 -13.16 -0.91
CA LYS A 140 4.58 -13.78 0.09
C LYS A 140 6.05 -13.83 -0.33
N ASN A 141 6.32 -14.18 -1.59
CA ASN A 141 7.70 -14.34 -2.08
C ASN A 141 8.22 -13.00 -2.59
N TRP A 142 9.09 -12.33 -1.82
CA TRP A 142 9.68 -11.05 -2.18
C TRP A 142 10.88 -11.23 -3.11
#